data_AF-A0A2P5CA69-F1
#
_entry.id   AF-A0A2P5CA69-F1
#
_cell.length_a   1.000
_cell.length_b   1.000
_cell.length_c   1.000
_cell.angle_alpha   90.00
_cell.angle_beta   90.00
_cell.angle_gamma   90.00
#
_symmetry.space_group_name_H-M   'P 1'
#
loop_
_entity.id
_entity.type
_entity.pdbx_description
1 polymer ?
#
loop_
_entity_poly.entity_id
_entity_poly.type
_entity_poly.pdbx_seq_one_letter_code
_entity_poly.pdbx_strand_id
1 'polypeptide(L)'
;MKVSNDMIQKMHQEAEKTWGPALVRVKQETKEPFVNVICDSDPLERLFWDNVVLAGDAARPTTPHGLRSTNMSLLDVAVLGDCFDKRMGSLKQGLVLEDRLPFDPKAASYEDCEEPQQKNTPFFAG
;
A
#
# COMPACT_ATOMS: atom_id res chain seq x y z
N MET A 1 18.09 15.03 4.15
CA MET A 1 19.13 16.09 4.13
C MET A 1 18.97 16.94 5.38
N LYS A 2 20.04 17.21 6.14
CA LYS A 2 19.95 18.06 7.34
C LYS A 2 19.86 19.53 6.93
N VAL A 3 18.85 20.24 7.41
CA VAL A 3 18.64 21.67 7.11
C VAL A 3 19.54 22.50 8.02
N SER A 4 20.35 23.40 7.45
CA SER A 4 21.19 24.31 8.24
C SER A 4 20.42 25.56 8.66
N ASN A 5 20.87 26.24 9.72
CA ASN A 5 20.28 27.52 10.13
C ASN A 5 20.32 28.57 9.00
N ASP A 6 21.40 28.60 8.21
CA ASP A 6 21.52 29.52 7.08
C ASP A 6 20.46 29.26 6.01
N MET A 7 20.13 27.98 5.76
CA MET A 7 19.05 27.62 4.83
C MET A 7 17.69 28.09 5.35
N ILE A 8 17.44 27.99 6.66
CA ILE A 8 16.19 28.44 7.29
C ILE A 8 16.06 29.96 7.20
N GLN A 9 17.11 30.70 7.56
CA GLN A 9 17.16 32.16 7.45
C GLN A 9 16.89 32.62 6.02
N LYS A 10 17.55 32.01 5.04
CA LYS A 10 17.32 32.30 3.62
C LYS A 10 15.89 31.99 3.20
N MET A 11 15.33 30.86 3.63
CA MET A 11 13.93 30.50 3.35
C MET A 11 12.95 31.56 3.89
N HIS A 12 13.17 32.07 5.11
CA HIS A 12 12.32 33.11 5.70
C HIS A 12 12.42 34.44 4.93
N GLN A 13 13.64 34.88 4.60
CA GLN A 13 13.87 36.10 3.81
C GLN A 13 13.20 36.02 2.42
N GLU A 14 13.34 34.89 1.73
CA GLU A 14 12.69 34.68 0.43
C GLU A 14 11.16 34.56 0.57
N ALA A 15 10.68 34.04 1.70
CA ALA A 15 9.25 33.94 1.95
C ALA A 15 8.60 35.34 2.05
N GLU A 16 9.23 36.26 2.77
CA GLU A 16 8.76 37.64 2.96
C GLU A 16 8.67 38.44 1.65
N LYS A 17 9.56 38.16 0.69
CA LYS A 17 9.56 38.82 -0.62
C LYS A 17 8.48 38.31 -1.58
N THR A 18 8.08 37.05 -1.43
CA THR A 18 7.31 36.33 -2.45
C THR A 18 5.86 36.06 -2.05
N TRP A 19 5.60 35.81 -0.77
CA TRP A 19 4.32 35.29 -0.29
C TRP A 19 3.58 36.29 0.60
N GLY A 20 2.26 36.14 0.71
CA GLY A 20 1.43 36.94 1.61
C GLY A 20 1.70 36.67 3.10
N PRO A 21 1.30 37.59 3.99
CA PRO A 21 1.70 37.59 5.41
C PRO A 21 1.26 36.34 6.19
N ALA A 22 0.11 35.75 5.85
CA ALA A 22 -0.37 34.53 6.49
C ALA A 22 0.57 33.33 6.25
N LEU A 23 1.06 33.16 5.02
CA LEU A 23 1.94 32.04 4.67
C LEU A 23 3.37 32.27 5.17
N VAL A 24 3.83 33.52 5.19
CA VAL A 24 5.10 33.90 5.84
C VAL A 24 5.07 33.51 7.31
N ARG A 25 3.99 33.84 8.03
CA ARG A 25 3.83 33.49 9.44
C ARG A 25 3.89 31.97 9.66
N VAL A 26 3.18 31.18 8.85
CA VAL A 26 3.22 29.70 8.95
C VAL A 26 4.65 29.15 8.81
N LYS A 27 5.43 29.69 7.87
CA LYS A 27 6.84 29.30 7.67
C LYS A 27 7.73 29.69 8.85
N GLN A 28 7.48 30.83 9.50
CA GLN A 28 8.24 31.29 10.67
C GLN A 28 7.90 30.50 11.94
N GLU A 29 6.65 30.07 12.11
CA GLU A 29 6.20 29.25 13.25
C GLU A 29 6.70 27.79 13.16
N THR A 30 7.17 27.36 11.98
CA THR A 30 7.79 26.03 11.78
C THR A 30 9.23 26.06 12.25
N LYS A 31 9.46 25.78 13.54
CA LYS A 31 10.76 25.92 14.23
C LYS A 31 11.86 24.97 13.73
N GLU A 32 11.48 23.76 13.35
CA GLU A 32 12.40 22.71 12.91
C GLU A 32 11.96 22.14 11.55
N PRO A 33 12.09 22.92 10.48
CA PRO A 33 11.68 22.48 9.15
C PRO A 33 12.63 21.40 8.64
N PHE A 34 12.08 20.49 7.83
CA PHE A 34 12.84 19.49 7.10
C PHE A 34 12.52 19.59 5.61
N VAL A 35 13.47 19.13 4.78
CA VAL A 35 13.28 19.05 3.34
C VAL A 35 12.86 17.63 3.00
N ASN A 36 11.67 17.50 2.43
CA ASN A 36 11.19 16.26 1.84
C ASN A 36 11.20 16.39 0.32
N VAL A 37 11.89 15.48 -0.37
CA VAL A 37 11.81 15.40 -1.84
C VAL A 37 10.61 14.54 -2.16
N ILE A 38 9.64 15.13 -2.85
CA ILE A 38 8.45 14.41 -3.30
C ILE A 38 8.82 13.68 -4.58
N CYS A 39 8.73 12.35 -4.55
CA CYS A 39 8.95 11.48 -5.70
C CYS A 39 7.70 10.66 -5.98
N ASP A 40 7.45 10.39 -7.25
CA ASP A 40 6.45 9.45 -7.74
C ASP A 40 7.08 8.51 -8.78
N SER A 41 6.26 7.70 -9.45
CA SER A 41 6.70 6.86 -10.56
C SER A 41 5.58 6.71 -11.59
N ASP A 42 5.96 6.41 -12.82
CA ASP A 42 5.00 6.03 -13.86
C ASP A 42 4.25 4.75 -13.45
N PRO A 43 2.99 4.57 -13.89
CA PRO A 43 2.23 3.36 -13.59
C PRO A 43 2.97 2.09 -14.02
N LEU A 44 3.03 1.10 -13.12
CA LEU A 44 3.62 -0.20 -13.42
C LEU A 44 2.73 -1.00 -14.38
N GLU A 45 3.33 -1.59 -15.42
CA GLU A 45 2.61 -2.46 -16.37
C GLU A 45 2.12 -3.76 -15.73
N ARG A 46 2.80 -4.24 -14.68
CA ARG A 46 2.52 -5.49 -13.97
C ARG A 46 2.69 -5.32 -12.48
N LEU A 47 1.75 -5.90 -11.72
CA LEU A 47 1.72 -5.82 -10.25
C LEU A 47 1.96 -7.16 -9.54
N PHE A 48 1.90 -8.29 -10.25
CA PHE A 48 2.02 -9.61 -9.63
C PHE A 48 2.87 -10.57 -10.48
N TRP A 49 3.48 -11.53 -9.79
CA TRP A 49 4.24 -12.64 -10.34
C TRP A 49 3.97 -13.87 -9.49
N ASP A 50 3.37 -14.90 -10.07
CA ASP A 50 3.00 -16.14 -9.38
C ASP A 50 2.24 -15.87 -8.06
N ASN A 51 2.89 -16.10 -6.92
CA ASN A 51 2.35 -15.90 -5.57
C ASN A 51 2.81 -14.60 -4.89
N VAL A 52 3.41 -13.67 -5.63
CA VAL A 52 3.90 -12.38 -5.13
C VAL A 52 3.14 -11.23 -5.80
N VAL A 53 2.68 -10.27 -5.01
CA VAL A 53 1.97 -9.08 -5.49
C VAL A 53 2.53 -7.82 -4.82
N LEU A 54 2.68 -6.75 -5.60
CA LEU A 54 2.98 -5.41 -5.09
C LEU A 54 1.67 -4.74 -4.67
N ALA A 55 1.70 -4.05 -3.52
CA ALA A 55 0.57 -3.30 -2.99
C ALA A 55 1.03 -1.95 -2.42
N GLY A 56 0.10 -1.01 -2.29
CA GLY A 56 0.37 0.32 -1.73
C GLY A 56 1.43 1.08 -2.52
N ASP A 57 2.33 1.77 -1.83
CA ASP A 57 3.38 2.59 -2.46
C ASP A 57 4.38 1.77 -3.30
N ALA A 58 4.53 0.46 -3.04
CA ALA A 58 5.36 -0.40 -3.89
C ALA A 58 4.72 -0.65 -5.27
N ALA A 59 3.39 -0.59 -5.35
CA ALA A 59 2.63 -0.72 -6.60
C ALA A 59 2.31 0.64 -7.23
N ARG A 60 2.08 1.66 -6.40
CA ARG A 60 1.47 2.94 -6.78
C ARG A 60 2.04 4.10 -5.96
N PRO A 61 3.35 4.42 -6.11
CA PRO A 61 3.90 5.62 -5.49
C PRO A 61 3.31 6.85 -6.19
N THR A 62 2.60 7.70 -5.45
CA THR A 62 1.92 8.89 -6.01
C THR A 62 2.33 10.16 -5.27
N THR A 63 2.33 11.29 -5.97
CA THR A 63 2.50 12.59 -5.31
C THR A 63 1.35 12.88 -4.34
N PRO A 64 1.60 13.55 -3.21
CA PRO A 64 0.62 13.70 -2.13
C PRO A 64 -0.50 14.70 -2.47
N HIS A 65 -0.54 15.27 -3.67
CA HIS A 65 -1.53 16.28 -4.05
C HIS A 65 -2.98 15.78 -3.98
N GLY A 66 -3.20 14.47 -4.16
CA GLY A 66 -4.51 13.85 -3.98
C GLY A 66 -4.78 13.31 -2.57
N LEU A 67 -3.76 13.24 -1.70
CA LEU A 67 -3.83 12.66 -0.35
C LEU A 67 -4.49 11.27 -0.30
N ARG A 68 -4.20 10.40 -1.28
CA ARG A 68 -4.89 9.10 -1.45
C ARG A 68 -4.06 7.85 -1.23
N SER A 69 -2.73 7.93 -1.09
CA SER A 69 -1.86 6.74 -1.02
C SER A 69 -2.28 5.75 0.09
N THR A 70 -2.58 6.23 1.30
CA THR A 70 -3.07 5.37 2.40
C THR A 70 -4.37 4.65 2.03
N ASN A 71 -5.34 5.37 1.46
CA ASN A 71 -6.63 4.78 1.07
C ASN A 71 -6.46 3.76 -0.05
N MET A 72 -5.57 4.02 -0.99
CA MET A 72 -5.24 3.09 -2.08
C MET A 72 -4.60 1.81 -1.52
N SER A 73 -3.68 1.94 -0.56
CA SER A 73 -3.06 0.80 0.12
C SER A 73 -4.08 -0.04 0.90
N LEU A 74 -5.00 0.61 1.62
CA LEU A 74 -6.09 -0.06 2.32
C LEU A 74 -7.01 -0.80 1.36
N LEU A 75 -7.34 -0.18 0.23
CA LEU A 75 -8.16 -0.79 -0.80
C LEU A 75 -7.48 -2.01 -1.43
N ASP A 76 -6.16 -1.97 -1.66
CA ASP A 76 -5.41 -3.13 -2.16
C ASP A 76 -5.53 -4.32 -1.21
N VAL A 77 -5.30 -4.10 0.08
CA VAL A 77 -5.38 -5.17 1.09
C VAL A 77 -6.80 -5.70 1.22
N ALA A 78 -7.82 -4.84 1.20
CA ALA A 78 -9.22 -5.24 1.28
C ALA A 78 -9.61 -6.12 0.08
N VAL A 79 -9.28 -5.68 -1.14
CA VAL A 79 -9.59 -6.45 -2.36
C VAL A 79 -8.83 -7.77 -2.39
N LEU A 80 -7.54 -7.78 -2.00
CA LEU A 80 -6.77 -9.01 -1.91
C LEU A 80 -7.39 -9.99 -0.90
N GLY A 81 -7.79 -9.49 0.29
CA GLY A 81 -8.49 -10.28 1.30
C GLY A 81 -9.79 -10.89 0.77
N ASP A 82 -10.65 -10.08 0.16
CA ASP A 82 -11.89 -10.55 -0.45
C ASP A 82 -11.66 -11.61 -1.54
N CYS A 83 -10.61 -11.44 -2.36
CA CYS A 83 -10.21 -12.42 -3.37
C CYS A 83 -9.77 -13.75 -2.75
N PHE A 84 -8.96 -13.70 -1.68
CA PHE A 84 -8.55 -14.90 -0.95
C PHE A 84 -9.74 -15.61 -0.31
N ASP A 85 -10.63 -14.87 0.35
CA ASP A 85 -11.81 -15.45 0.99
C ASP A 85 -12.74 -16.13 -0.02
N LYS A 86 -12.95 -15.53 -1.18
CA LYS A 86 -13.71 -16.15 -2.28
C LYS A 86 -13.05 -17.44 -2.77
N ARG A 87 -11.74 -17.41 -3.06
CA ARG A 87 -11.00 -18.60 -3.52
C ARG A 87 -11.08 -19.73 -2.49
N MET A 88 -10.89 -19.41 -1.22
CA MET A 88 -10.95 -20.37 -0.11
C MET A 88 -12.36 -20.90 0.13
N GLY A 89 -13.38 -20.06 0.01
CA GLY A 89 -14.78 -20.46 0.07
C GLY A 89 -15.13 -21.46 -1.04
N SER A 90 -14.73 -21.17 -2.27
CA SER A 90 -14.91 -22.07 -3.42
C SER A 90 -14.18 -23.39 -3.24
N LEU A 91 -12.92 -23.35 -2.77
CA LEU A 91 -12.14 -24.54 -2.44
C LEU A 91 -12.87 -25.45 -1.44
N LYS A 92 -13.31 -24.89 -0.32
CA LYS A 92 -13.99 -25.65 0.75
C LYS A 92 -15.32 -26.26 0.31
N GLN A 93 -15.97 -25.68 -0.70
CA GLN A 93 -17.21 -26.19 -1.27
C GLN A 93 -16.99 -27.20 -2.41
N GLY A 94 -15.72 -27.49 -2.77
CA GLY A 94 -15.40 -28.36 -3.91
C GLY A 94 -15.82 -27.76 -5.25
N LEU A 95 -15.87 -26.43 -5.36
CA LEU A 95 -16.14 -25.77 -6.64
C LEU A 95 -14.89 -25.79 -7.53
N VAL A 96 -15.12 -25.76 -8.84
CA VAL A 96 -14.05 -25.70 -9.84
C VAL A 96 -13.31 -24.36 -9.70
N LEU A 97 -11.99 -24.42 -9.65
CA LEU A 97 -11.10 -23.27 -9.74
C LEU A 97 -10.29 -23.37 -11.04
N GLU A 98 -9.95 -22.25 -11.66
CA GLU A 98 -9.33 -22.23 -13.00
C GLU A 98 -7.97 -22.96 -13.06
N ASP A 99 -7.27 -23.01 -11.93
CA ASP A 99 -5.91 -23.54 -11.79
C ASP A 99 -5.85 -25.00 -11.35
N ARG A 100 -7.00 -25.66 -11.07
CA ARG A 100 -6.99 -27.04 -10.53
C ARG A 100 -8.29 -27.83 -10.66
N LEU A 101 -8.20 -29.11 -10.34
CA LEU A 101 -9.37 -29.96 -10.15
C LEU A 101 -10.15 -29.58 -8.87
N PRO A 102 -11.48 -29.80 -8.85
CA PRO A 102 -12.29 -29.66 -7.65
C PRO A 102 -11.72 -30.44 -6.47
N PHE A 103 -11.73 -29.82 -5.30
CA PHE A 103 -11.31 -30.50 -4.07
C PHE A 103 -12.35 -31.52 -3.64
N ASP A 104 -11.94 -32.80 -3.60
CA ASP A 104 -12.75 -33.89 -3.06
C ASP A 104 -12.19 -34.31 -1.69
N PRO A 105 -12.87 -34.00 -0.58
CA PRO A 105 -12.40 -34.34 0.76
C PRO A 105 -12.30 -35.85 1.02
N LYS A 106 -12.92 -36.70 0.18
CA LYS A 106 -12.81 -38.17 0.31
C LYS A 106 -11.60 -38.75 -0.41
N ALA A 107 -11.06 -38.02 -1.39
CA ALA A 107 -9.91 -38.43 -2.19
C ALA A 107 -8.65 -37.62 -1.90
N ALA A 108 -8.77 -36.50 -1.19
CA ALA A 108 -7.68 -35.59 -0.83
C ALA A 108 -6.64 -36.28 0.07
N SER A 109 -5.35 -36.01 -0.21
CA SER A 109 -4.26 -36.39 0.67
C SER A 109 -4.20 -35.50 1.93
N TYR A 110 -3.32 -35.83 2.87
CA TYR A 110 -3.07 -34.98 4.03
C TYR A 110 -2.51 -33.61 3.63
N GLU A 111 -1.62 -33.58 2.64
CA GLU A 111 -1.06 -32.35 2.08
C GLU A 111 -2.12 -31.49 1.39
N ASP A 112 -3.03 -32.11 0.62
CA ASP A 112 -4.15 -31.41 -0.02
C ASP A 112 -5.08 -30.76 1.01
N CYS A 113 -5.17 -31.35 2.21
CA CYS A 113 -5.97 -30.84 3.31
C CYS A 113 -5.29 -29.71 4.10
N GLU A 114 -4.00 -29.41 3.88
CA GLU A 114 -3.34 -28.29 4.58
C GLU A 114 -3.83 -26.94 4.06
N GLU A 115 -3.95 -26.76 2.74
CA GLU A 115 -4.39 -25.49 2.15
C GLU A 115 -5.77 -25.00 2.65
N PRO A 116 -6.85 -25.81 2.67
CA PRO A 116 -8.17 -25.38 3.14
C PRO A 116 -8.24 -25.07 4.65
N GLN A 117 -7.19 -25.33 5.44
CA GLN A 117 -7.23 -25.04 6.87
C GLN A 117 -7.30 -23.54 7.14
N GLN A 118 -8.15 -23.14 8.08
CA GLN A 118 -8.37 -21.72 8.41
C GLN A 118 -7.10 -21.01 8.90
N LYS A 119 -6.19 -21.73 9.56
CA LYS A 119 -4.86 -21.22 9.98
C LYS A 119 -4.01 -20.73 8.79
N ASN A 120 -4.29 -21.24 7.59
CA ASN A 120 -3.57 -20.94 6.36
C ASN A 120 -4.30 -19.92 5.48
N THR A 121 -5.49 -19.45 5.90
CA THR A 121 -6.13 -18.31 5.26
C THR A 121 -5.44 -17.01 5.70
N PRO A 122 -5.00 -16.15 4.77
CA PRO A 122 -4.46 -14.84 5.13
C PRO A 122 -5.43 -14.07 6.03
N PHE A 123 -4.91 -13.36 7.04
CA PHE A 123 -5.68 -12.52 7.99
C PHE A 123 -6.55 -13.22 9.04
N PHE A 124 -6.69 -14.56 9.02
CA PHE A 124 -7.42 -15.33 10.05
C PHE A 124 -6.52 -16.15 11.01
N ALA A 125 -5.20 -16.03 10.88
CA ALA A 125 -4.23 -16.59 11.81
C ALA A 125 -4.13 -15.69 13.05
N GLY A 126 -5.09 -15.82 13.96
CA GLY A 126 -5.08 -15.26 15.32
C GLY A 126 -5.20 -16.37 16.36
#